data_AF-A0A512HN29-F1
#
_entry.id   AF-A0A512HN29-F1
#
_cell.length_a   1.000
_cell.length_b   1.000
_cell.length_c   1.000
_cell.angle_alpha   90.00
_cell.angle_beta   90.00
_cell.angle_gamma   90.00
#
_symmetry.space_group_name_H-M   'P 1'
#
loop_
_entity.id
_entity.type
_entity.pdbx_description
1 polymer ?
#
loop_
_entity_poly.entity_id
_entity_poly.type
_entity_poly.pdbx_seq_one_letter_code
_entity_poly.pdbx_strand_id
1 'polypeptide(L)'
;MLDVLPPLWMRGLTFAMREFMTGSVTSVFYTIRIDDAVRFFHTYCNLSDANSVEAMRSVILDRETRPVRVMSREERLEHIWSTTADDYRGYAGERWPAADRGKRTVILYRQGDGTILKLLDDLSDAEISAKLPVHLRHLPETVAV
;
A
#
# COMPACT_ATOMS: atom_id res chain seq x y z
N MET A 1 3.10 29.56 5.35
CA MET A 1 2.06 29.42 4.32
C MET A 1 2.57 28.36 3.38
N LEU A 2 1.89 27.22 3.24
CA LEU A 2 2.27 26.23 2.22
C LEU A 2 1.85 26.85 0.88
N ASP A 3 2.81 27.31 0.09
CA ASP A 3 2.58 27.76 -1.29
C ASP A 3 2.22 26.54 -2.14
N VAL A 4 0.97 26.08 -2.03
CA VAL A 4 0.48 24.96 -2.82
C VAL A 4 0.50 25.40 -4.28
N LEU A 5 1.35 24.78 -5.09
CA LEU A 5 1.41 25.08 -6.52
C LEU A 5 0.06 24.75 -7.17
N PRO A 6 -0.36 25.53 -8.18
CA PRO A 6 -1.54 25.18 -8.94
C PRO A 6 -1.39 23.79 -9.56
N PRO A 7 -2.49 23.02 -9.70
CA PRO A 7 -2.43 21.67 -10.24
C PRO A 7 -1.76 21.68 -11.62
N LEU A 8 -0.99 20.64 -11.91
CA LEU A 8 -0.36 20.43 -13.21
C LEU A 8 -1.44 20.35 -14.30
N TRP A 9 -2.52 19.62 -14.01
CA TRP A 9 -3.72 19.53 -14.83
C TRP A 9 -4.92 19.12 -13.97
N MET A 10 -6.12 19.40 -14.48
CA MET A 10 -7.38 18.91 -13.95
C MET A 10 -8.20 18.30 -15.09
N ARG A 11 -8.75 17.11 -14.89
CA ARG A 11 -9.64 16.43 -15.84
C ARG A 11 -10.83 15.86 -15.09
N GLY A 12 -11.99 16.49 -15.26
CA GLY A 12 -13.20 16.11 -14.54
C GLY A 12 -12.98 16.18 -13.03
N LEU A 13 -13.15 15.03 -12.36
CA LEU A 13 -13.04 14.86 -10.91
C LEU A 13 -11.64 14.39 -10.45
N THR A 14 -10.63 14.55 -11.30
CA THR A 14 -9.25 14.10 -11.05
C THR A 14 -8.27 15.22 -11.36
N PHE A 15 -7.24 15.39 -10.52
CA PHE A 15 -6.17 16.36 -10.78
C PHE A 15 -4.81 15.86 -10.29
N ALA A 16 -3.74 16.35 -10.92
CA ALA A 16 -2.36 16.05 -10.54
C ALA A 16 -1.65 17.29 -9.99
N MET A 17 -0.80 17.09 -8.99
CA MET A 17 0.08 18.13 -8.47
C MET A 17 1.28 18.37 -9.38
N ARG A 18 1.87 19.56 -9.29
CA ARG A 18 3.03 19.95 -10.10
C ARG A 18 4.35 19.41 -9.52
N GLU A 19 4.34 19.04 -8.25
CA GLU A 19 5.48 18.50 -7.52
C GLU A 19 5.72 17.02 -7.86
N PHE A 20 6.85 16.75 -8.50
CA PHE A 20 7.28 15.39 -8.81
C PHE A 20 8.15 14.82 -7.68
N MET A 21 7.84 13.60 -7.26
CA MET A 21 8.62 12.88 -6.24
C MET A 21 9.93 12.35 -6.81
N THR A 22 9.87 11.76 -8.00
CA THR A 22 11.03 11.25 -8.74
C THR A 22 10.63 11.07 -10.21
N GLY A 23 11.51 11.44 -11.13
CA GLY A 23 11.24 11.37 -12.57
C GLY A 23 9.89 12.02 -12.94
N SER A 24 8.98 11.22 -13.50
CA SER A 24 7.63 11.66 -13.90
C SER A 24 6.52 11.22 -12.94
N VAL A 25 6.88 10.80 -11.72
CA VAL A 25 5.92 10.38 -10.68
C VAL A 25 5.44 11.58 -9.87
N THR A 26 4.13 11.82 -9.86
CA THR A 26 3.50 12.91 -9.09
C THR A 26 2.25 12.45 -8.35
N SER A 27 1.85 13.22 -7.35
CA SER A 27 0.58 13.05 -6.63
C SER A 27 -0.61 13.29 -7.55
N VAL A 28 -1.55 12.35 -7.57
CA VAL A 28 -2.83 12.45 -8.28
C VAL A 28 -3.96 12.21 -7.29
N PHE A 29 -4.97 13.08 -7.33
CA PHE A 29 -6.14 13.06 -6.48
C PHE A 29 -7.36 12.68 -7.31
N TYR A 30 -8.20 11.80 -6.76
CA TYR A 30 -9.40 11.30 -7.40
C TYR A 30 -10.61 11.56 -6.50
N THR A 31 -11.68 12.06 -7.10
CA THR A 31 -13.03 12.02 -6.52
C THR A 31 -13.83 10.96 -7.24
N ILE A 32 -14.27 9.93 -6.53
CA ILE A 32 -14.95 8.75 -7.08
C ILE A 32 -16.25 8.49 -6.31
N ARG A 33 -17.34 8.20 -7.01
CA ARG A 33 -18.61 7.78 -6.40
C ARG A 33 -18.64 6.26 -6.30
N ILE A 34 -18.83 5.73 -5.09
CA ILE A 34 -18.83 4.30 -4.76
C ILE A 34 -19.95 4.06 -3.76
N ASP A 35 -20.84 3.09 -4.01
CA ASP A 35 -21.99 2.78 -3.16
C ASP A 35 -22.81 4.01 -2.73
N ASP A 36 -23.13 4.87 -3.71
CA ASP A 36 -23.85 6.14 -3.54
C ASP A 36 -23.11 7.24 -2.73
N ALA A 37 -21.92 6.95 -2.21
CA ALA A 37 -21.08 7.88 -1.48
C ALA A 37 -19.95 8.47 -2.34
N VAL A 38 -19.65 9.75 -2.15
CA VAL A 38 -18.45 10.37 -2.73
C VAL A 38 -17.25 10.09 -1.84
N ARG A 39 -16.18 9.57 -2.43
CA ARG A 39 -14.91 9.27 -1.77
C ARG A 39 -13.75 9.96 -2.46
N PHE A 40 -12.73 10.29 -1.68
CA PHE A 40 -11.53 10.98 -2.13
C PHE A 40 -10.32 10.09 -1.94
N PHE A 41 -9.48 9.99 -2.96
CA PHE A 41 -8.28 9.17 -2.96
C PHE A 41 -7.08 9.99 -3.39
N HIS A 42 -5.94 9.68 -2.81
CA HIS A 42 -4.63 10.22 -3.19
C HIS A 42 -3.68 9.05 -3.44
N THR A 43 -2.91 9.15 -4.51
CA THR A 43 -1.95 8.14 -4.95
C THR A 43 -0.89 8.81 -5.82
N TYR A 44 0.15 8.06 -6.15
CA TYR A 44 1.21 8.51 -7.03
C TYR A 44 1.07 7.80 -8.39
N CYS A 45 1.10 8.58 -9.47
CA CYS A 45 1.04 8.05 -10.83
C CYS A 45 2.29 8.46 -11.61
N ASN A 46 2.79 7.56 -12.44
CA ASN A 46 3.86 7.87 -13.36
C ASN A 46 3.29 8.48 -14.64
N LEU A 47 3.43 9.80 -14.82
CA LEU A 47 2.87 10.49 -15.97
C LEU A 47 3.61 10.24 -17.28
N SER A 48 4.76 9.55 -17.27
CA SER A 48 5.38 9.06 -18.51
C SER A 48 4.60 7.89 -19.12
N ASP A 49 3.78 7.20 -18.33
CA ASP A 49 2.83 6.19 -18.79
C ASP A 49 1.43 6.82 -18.93
N ALA A 50 0.97 6.91 -20.18
CA ALA A 50 -0.31 7.53 -20.52
C ALA A 50 -1.51 6.84 -19.84
N ASN A 51 -1.38 5.57 -19.45
CA ASN A 51 -2.45 4.80 -18.82
C ASN A 51 -2.39 4.84 -17.29
N SER A 52 -1.31 5.31 -16.67
CA SER A 52 -1.07 5.18 -15.22
C SER A 52 -2.22 5.74 -14.38
N VAL A 53 -2.77 6.89 -14.78
CA VAL A 53 -3.87 7.57 -14.07
C VAL A 53 -5.18 6.76 -14.15
N GLU A 54 -5.52 6.25 -15.34
CA GLU A 54 -6.78 5.51 -15.54
C GLU A 54 -6.69 4.09 -15.00
N ALA A 55 -5.53 3.44 -15.12
CA ALA A 55 -5.26 2.15 -14.53
C ALA A 55 -5.38 2.22 -12.99
N MET A 56 -4.80 3.28 -12.38
CA MET A 56 -4.91 3.50 -10.95
C MET A 56 -6.37 3.74 -10.51
N ARG A 57 -7.13 4.54 -11.27
CA ARG A 57 -8.57 4.73 -11.04
C ARG A 57 -9.33 3.39 -11.05
N SER A 58 -9.02 2.53 -12.02
CA SER A 58 -9.64 1.22 -12.18
C SER A 58 -9.34 0.29 -11.01
N VAL A 59 -8.09 0.27 -10.52
CA VAL A 59 -7.69 -0.50 -9.34
C VAL A 59 -8.40 -0.01 -8.08
N ILE A 60 -8.53 1.31 -7.88
CA ILE A 60 -9.29 1.88 -6.76
C ILE A 60 -10.75 1.42 -6.82
N LEU A 61 -11.38 1.55 -7.99
CA LEU A 61 -12.77 1.12 -8.18
C LEU A 61 -12.96 -0.37 -7.90
N ASP A 62 -12.11 -1.23 -8.48
CA ASP A 62 -12.18 -2.68 -8.25
C ASP A 62 -12.06 -3.01 -6.76
N ARG A 63 -11.12 -2.38 -6.05
CA ARG A 63 -10.90 -2.66 -4.64
C ARG A 63 -12.03 -2.18 -3.73
N GLU A 64 -12.52 -0.98 -3.98
CA GLU A 64 -13.46 -0.28 -3.12
C GLU A 64 -14.90 -0.76 -3.31
N THR A 65 -15.21 -1.37 -4.46
CA THR A 65 -16.52 -1.97 -4.75
C THR A 65 -16.64 -3.42 -4.24
N ARG A 66 -15.57 -4.02 -3.68
CA ARG A 66 -15.64 -5.38 -3.15
C ARG A 66 -16.58 -5.44 -1.94
N PRO A 67 -17.51 -6.43 -1.89
CA PRO A 67 -18.44 -6.58 -0.77
C PRO A 67 -17.72 -6.91 0.54
N VAL A 68 -16.60 -7.62 0.44
CA VAL A 68 -15.76 -8.03 1.57
C VAL A 68 -14.64 -7.00 1.74
N ARG A 69 -14.71 -6.19 2.81
CA ARG A 69 -13.70 -5.18 3.15
C ARG A 69 -12.45 -5.74 3.84
N VAL A 70 -12.30 -7.06 3.85
CA VAL A 70 -11.14 -7.75 4.42
C VAL A 70 -9.92 -7.49 3.56
N MET A 71 -8.78 -7.23 4.19
CA MET A 71 -7.52 -7.12 3.47
C MET A 71 -7.06 -8.48 2.96
N SER A 72 -6.69 -8.56 1.68
CA SER A 72 -5.99 -9.73 1.13
C SER A 72 -4.64 -9.92 1.83
N ARG A 73 -4.03 -11.11 1.68
CA ARG A 73 -2.68 -11.33 2.24
C ARG A 73 -1.68 -10.31 1.70
N GLU A 74 -1.72 -10.04 0.40
CA GLU A 74 -0.87 -9.05 -0.26
C GLU A 74 -1.08 -7.64 0.30
N GLU A 75 -2.34 -7.21 0.47
CA GLU A 75 -2.66 -5.92 1.07
C GLU A 75 -2.13 -5.81 2.50
N ARG A 76 -2.20 -6.89 3.28
CA ARG A 76 -1.63 -6.92 4.64
C ARG A 76 -0.11 -6.81 4.61
N LEU A 77 0.57 -7.47 3.67
CA LEU A 77 2.02 -7.33 3.50
C LEU A 77 2.40 -5.91 3.07
N GLU A 78 1.65 -5.28 2.17
CA GLU A 78 1.87 -3.88 1.78
C GLU A 78 1.64 -2.92 2.95
N HIS A 79 0.63 -3.18 3.80
CA HIS A 79 0.40 -2.40 5.00
C HIS A 79 1.57 -2.53 5.99
N ILE A 80 2.03 -3.76 6.25
CA ILE A 80 3.19 -3.99 7.11
C ILE A 80 4.42 -3.30 6.54
N TRP A 81 4.67 -3.45 5.23
CA TRP A 81 5.79 -2.79 4.58
C TRP A 81 5.70 -1.27 4.76
N SER A 82 4.61 -0.64 4.36
CA SER A 82 4.41 0.81 4.37
C SER A 82 4.47 1.45 5.76
N THR A 83 4.02 0.75 6.80
CA THR A 83 4.00 1.25 8.18
C THR A 83 5.26 0.90 8.99
N THR A 84 6.07 -0.05 8.51
CA THR A 84 7.35 -0.37 9.14
C THR A 84 8.35 0.75 8.85
N ALA A 85 8.97 1.31 9.90
CA ALA A 85 9.98 2.33 9.75
C ALA A 85 11.21 1.81 8.99
N ASP A 86 11.88 2.70 8.24
CA ASP A 86 12.94 2.34 7.30
C ASP A 86 14.10 1.58 7.96
N ASP A 87 14.43 1.88 9.22
CA ASP A 87 15.48 1.15 9.98
C ASP A 87 15.15 -0.33 10.23
N TYR A 88 13.88 -0.73 10.09
CA TYR A 88 13.38 -2.07 10.37
C TYR A 88 12.87 -2.82 9.14
N ARG A 89 13.03 -2.25 7.94
CA ARG A 89 12.69 -2.89 6.66
C ARG A 89 13.80 -2.69 5.64
N GLY A 90 13.86 -3.52 4.63
CA GLY A 90 14.88 -3.37 3.60
C GLY A 90 14.77 -4.41 2.51
N TYR A 91 15.82 -4.55 1.71
CA TYR A 91 15.89 -5.54 0.65
C TYR A 91 16.96 -6.58 0.98
N ALA A 92 16.68 -7.84 0.64
CA ALA A 92 17.61 -8.94 0.80
C ALA A 92 18.89 -8.72 -0.03
N GLY A 93 20.01 -8.51 0.65
CA GLY A 93 21.33 -8.29 0.03
C GLY A 93 22.15 -9.57 -0.15
N GLU A 94 23.47 -9.42 -0.30
CA GLU A 94 24.41 -10.51 -0.62
C GLU A 94 24.41 -11.70 0.36
N ARG A 95 24.02 -11.47 1.61
CA ARG A 95 23.94 -12.50 2.67
C ARG A 95 22.78 -13.49 2.48
N TRP A 96 21.84 -13.18 1.60
CA TRP A 96 20.71 -14.06 1.27
C TRP A 96 21.06 -14.98 0.08
N PRO A 97 20.41 -16.17 -0.01
CA PRO A 97 20.46 -17.00 -1.20
C PRO A 97 20.17 -16.19 -2.45
N ALA A 98 20.83 -16.52 -3.57
CA ALA A 98 20.70 -15.76 -4.82
C ALA A 98 19.24 -15.60 -5.29
N ALA A 99 18.38 -16.61 -5.03
CA ALA A 99 16.96 -16.61 -5.37
C ALA A 99 16.12 -15.60 -4.57
N ASP A 100 16.64 -15.12 -3.43
CA ASP A 100 15.92 -14.23 -2.52
C ASP A 100 16.42 -12.79 -2.57
N ARG A 101 17.53 -12.54 -3.27
CA ARG A 101 18.11 -11.19 -3.38
C ARG A 101 17.13 -10.22 -4.03
N GLY A 102 17.06 -9.01 -3.48
CA GLY A 102 16.12 -7.97 -3.92
C GLY A 102 14.69 -8.15 -3.42
N LYS A 103 14.35 -9.26 -2.74
CA LYS A 103 13.05 -9.39 -2.07
C LYS A 103 12.99 -8.51 -0.83
N ARG A 104 11.78 -8.10 -0.46
CA ARG A 104 11.54 -7.27 0.73
C ARG A 104 11.77 -8.07 1.99
N THR A 105 12.37 -7.43 2.99
CA THR A 105 12.69 -7.99 4.30
C THR A 105 12.16 -7.09 5.41
N VAL A 106 11.84 -7.69 6.55
CA VAL A 106 11.36 -6.99 7.73
C VAL A 106 12.00 -7.58 8.99
N ILE A 107 12.30 -6.71 9.94
CA ILE A 107 12.78 -7.07 11.26
C ILE A 107 11.58 -7.33 12.19
N LEU A 108 11.57 -8.51 12.80
CA LEU A 108 10.60 -8.93 13.80
C LEU A 108 11.25 -9.00 15.17
N TYR A 109 10.48 -8.66 16.19
CA TYR A 109 10.83 -8.95 17.58
C TYR A 109 9.96 -10.10 18.06
N ARG A 110 10.60 -11.18 18.52
CA ARG A 110 9.91 -12.35 19.07
C ARG A 110 10.35 -12.55 20.51
N GLN A 111 9.38 -12.63 21.41
CA GLN A 111 9.63 -12.86 22.83
C GLN A 111 10.40 -14.17 23.00
N GLY A 112 11.59 -14.10 23.61
CA GLY A 112 12.49 -15.25 23.82
C GLY A 112 13.58 -15.42 22.75
N ASP A 113 13.28 -15.13 21.48
CA ASP A 113 14.20 -15.36 20.36
C ASP A 113 14.94 -14.09 19.89
N GLY A 114 14.59 -12.93 20.45
CA GLY A 114 15.21 -11.65 20.12
C GLY A 114 14.75 -11.09 18.78
N THR A 115 15.69 -10.49 18.05
CA THR A 115 15.44 -9.81 16.78
C THR A 115 15.73 -10.74 15.61
N ILE A 116 14.74 -10.97 14.75
CA ILE A 116 14.84 -11.88 13.61
C ILE A 116 14.61 -11.08 12.32
N LEU A 117 15.48 -11.25 11.32
CA LEU A 117 15.28 -10.73 9.98
C LEU A 117 14.62 -11.82 9.11
N LYS A 118 13.50 -11.50 8.47
CA LYS A 118 12.77 -12.41 7.57
C LYS A 118 12.47 -11.75 6.22
N LEU A 119 12.26 -12.56 5.19
CA LEU A 119 11.57 -12.09 3.99
C LEU A 119 10.12 -11.71 4.36
N LEU A 120 9.64 -10.60 3.81
CA LEU A 120 8.28 -10.13 4.04
C LEU A 120 7.25 -11.14 3.53
N ASP A 121 7.55 -11.79 2.40
CA ASP A 121 6.67 -12.78 1.79
C ASP A 121 6.59 -14.08 2.62
N ASP A 122 7.55 -14.33 3.50
CA ASP A 122 7.63 -15.53 4.35
C ASP A 122 6.97 -15.34 5.73
N LEU A 123 6.32 -14.19 5.96
CA LEU A 123 5.57 -13.98 7.18
C LEU A 123 4.40 -14.95 7.26
N SER A 124 4.30 -15.64 8.39
CA SER A 124 3.14 -16.48 8.74
C SER A 124 1.91 -15.64 9.04
N ASP A 125 0.71 -16.22 8.95
CA ASP A 125 -0.54 -15.50 9.24
C ASP A 125 -0.59 -14.96 10.68
N ALA A 126 0.02 -15.65 11.64
CA ALA A 126 0.14 -15.19 13.02
C ALA A 126 1.05 -13.96 13.14
N GLU A 127 2.19 -13.96 12.43
CA GLU A 127 3.10 -12.81 12.39
C GLU A 127 2.46 -11.61 11.68
N ILE A 128 1.74 -11.85 10.58
CA ILE A 128 0.97 -10.82 9.87
C ILE A 128 -0.08 -10.23 10.80
N SER A 129 -0.92 -11.06 11.43
CA SER A 129 -1.96 -10.60 12.35
C SER A 129 -1.40 -9.79 13.52
N ALA A 130 -0.28 -10.21 14.12
CA ALA A 130 0.36 -9.47 15.21
C ALA A 130 0.83 -8.06 14.82
N LYS A 131 1.22 -7.87 13.55
CA LYS A 131 1.71 -6.59 13.01
C LYS A 131 0.61 -5.66 12.52
N LEU A 132 -0.59 -6.17 12.30
CA LEU A 132 -1.73 -5.34 11.88
C LEU A 132 -2.33 -4.56 13.07
N PRO A 133 -2.91 -3.37 12.82
CA PRO A 133 -3.75 -2.66 13.78
C PRO A 133 -4.84 -3.57 14.37
N VAL A 134 -5.21 -3.39 15.64
CA VAL A 134 -6.15 -4.28 16.37
C VAL A 134 -7.43 -4.59 15.60
N HIS A 135 -8.04 -3.56 14.98
CA HIS A 135 -9.28 -3.69 14.20
C HIS A 135 -9.11 -4.42 12.85
N LEU A 136 -7.87 -4.73 12.45
CA LEU A 136 -7.51 -5.47 11.24
C LEU A 136 -6.93 -6.86 11.53
N ARG A 137 -6.72 -7.24 12.80
CA ARG A 137 -6.09 -8.52 13.19
C ARG A 137 -6.98 -9.72 12.99
N HIS A 138 -8.27 -9.54 13.28
CA HIS A 138 -9.30 -10.56 13.27
C HIS A 138 -10.55 -9.94 12.66
N LEU A 139 -11.09 -10.58 11.63
CA LEU A 139 -12.47 -10.33 11.27
C LEU A 139 -13.33 -11.38 11.96
N PRO A 140 -14.53 -11.02 12.43
CA PRO A 140 -15.48 -12.03 12.85
C PRO A 140 -15.69 -12.97 11.68
N GLU A 141 -15.65 -14.28 11.97
CA GLU A 141 -16.07 -15.30 11.01
C GLU A 141 -17.40 -14.84 10.42
N THR A 142 -17.48 -14.76 9.10
CA THR A 142 -18.74 -14.58 8.40
C THR A 142 -19.71 -15.62 8.92
N VAL A 143 -20.65 -15.21 9.78
CA VAL A 143 -21.84 -16.00 10.06
C VAL A 143 -22.62 -15.95 8.75
N ALA A 144 -22.44 -16.96 7.92
CA ALA A 144 -23.36 -17.24 6.83
C ALA A 144 -24.72 -17.48 7.47
N VAL A 145 -25.69 -16.59 7.20
CA VAL A 145 -27.12 -16.81 7.45
C VAL A 145 -27.80 -16.91 6.11
#